data_AF-A0A3N5EDF9-F1
#
_entry.id   AF-A0A3N5EDF9-F1
#
_cell.length_a   1.000
_cell.length_b   1.000
_cell.length_c   1.000
_cell.angle_alpha   90.00
_cell.angle_beta   90.00
_cell.angle_gamma   90.00
#
_symmetry.space_group_name_H-M   'P 1'
#
loop_
_entity.id
_entity.type
_entity.pdbx_description
1 polymer ?
#
loop_
_entity_poly.entity_id
_entity_poly.type
_entity_poly.pdbx_seq_one_letter_code
_entity_poly.pdbx_strand_id
1 'polypeptide(L)'
;IIPVNPGITQALGVQAFPDLKSVPGPVDIVNIFRRPEYVPGIVDAAIAVKARAIWMQLGIAHAEAARRASDAGLQVVMDECIMVEHSRLMFQA
;
A
#
# COMPACT_ATOMS: atom_id res chain seq x y z
N ILE A 1 4.39 -11.02 -2.00
CA ILE A 1 4.72 -9.63 -1.61
C ILE A 1 5.69 -9.09 -2.65
N ILE A 2 5.47 -7.88 -3.19
CA ILE A 2 6.35 -7.23 -4.17
C ILE A 2 6.93 -5.96 -3.52
N PRO A 3 8.24 -5.92 -3.21
CA PRO A 3 8.87 -4.73 -2.64
C PRO A 3 8.90 -3.57 -3.65
N VAL A 4 8.53 -2.37 -3.21
CA VAL A 4 8.60 -1.14 -4.01
C VAL A 4 9.43 -0.11 -3.26
N ASN A 5 10.68 0.07 -3.67
CA ASN A 5 11.63 1.00 -3.06
C ASN A 5 12.81 1.25 -4.03
N PRO A 6 13.00 2.48 -4.53
CA PRO A 6 14.07 2.79 -5.48
C PRO A 6 15.49 2.73 -4.88
N GLY A 7 15.62 2.66 -3.55
CA GLY A 7 16.91 2.58 -2.85
C GLY A 7 17.48 1.17 -2.70
N ILE A 8 16.75 0.14 -3.13
CA ILE A 8 17.18 -1.27 -3.02
C ILE A 8 16.82 -2.04 -4.28
N THR A 9 17.53 -3.13 -4.54
CA THR A 9 17.27 -4.02 -5.69
C THR A 9 16.56 -5.32 -5.29
N GLN A 10 16.59 -5.68 -4.01
CA GLN A 10 15.99 -6.91 -3.47
C GLN A 10 15.59 -6.72 -2.01
N ALA A 11 14.51 -7.39 -1.58
CA ALA A 11 14.16 -7.56 -0.17
C ALA A 11 13.55 -8.95 0.05
N LEU A 12 13.92 -9.62 1.15
CA LEU A 12 13.41 -10.95 1.52
C LEU A 12 13.53 -11.99 0.39
N GLY A 13 14.61 -11.93 -0.40
CA GLY A 13 14.82 -12.82 -1.54
C GLY A 13 14.04 -12.44 -2.81
N VAL A 14 13.18 -11.41 -2.78
CA VAL A 14 12.33 -10.97 -3.90
C VAL A 14 12.87 -9.68 -4.52
N GLN A 15 12.84 -9.58 -5.85
CA GLN A 15 13.22 -8.37 -6.58
C GLN A 15 12.39 -7.16 -6.13
N ALA A 16 13.06 -6.03 -5.89
CA ALA A 16 12.40 -4.76 -5.61
C ALA A 16 12.25 -3.93 -6.89
N PHE A 17 11.13 -3.21 -7.00
CA PHE A 17 10.86 -2.27 -8.09
C PHE A 17 11.00 -0.83 -7.60
N PRO A 18 11.39 0.11 -8.48
CA PRO A 18 11.60 1.51 -8.07
C PRO A 18 10.28 2.25 -7.80
N ASP A 19 9.18 1.80 -8.40
CA ASP A 19 7.87 2.42 -8.30
C ASP A 19 6.74 1.41 -8.63
N LEU A 20 5.48 1.80 -8.40
CA LEU A 20 4.32 0.94 -8.63
C LEU A 20 4.09 0.63 -10.12
N LYS A 21 4.41 1.55 -11.03
CA LYS A 21 4.20 1.36 -12.48
C LYS A 21 5.16 0.31 -13.07
N SER A 22 6.31 0.08 -12.41
CA SER A 22 7.29 -0.91 -12.81
C SER A 22 6.94 -2.32 -12.31
N VAL A 23 5.94 -2.46 -11.43
CA VAL A 23 5.48 -3.77 -10.94
C VAL A 23 4.74 -4.52 -12.06
N PRO A 24 5.13 -5.76 -12.39
CA PRO A 24 4.46 -6.53 -13.42
C PRO A 24 3.13 -7.08 -12.92
N GLY A 25 2.09 -6.94 -13.74
CA GLY A 25 0.77 -7.51 -13.48
C GLY A 25 -0.12 -6.64 -12.56
N PRO A 26 -1.31 -7.15 -12.21
CA PRO A 26 -2.26 -6.42 -11.38
C PRO A 26 -1.78 -6.31 -9.92
N VAL A 27 -2.08 -5.18 -9.29
CA VAL A 27 -1.80 -4.93 -7.86
C VAL A 27 -3.11 -4.98 -7.07
N ASP A 28 -3.25 -5.94 -6.16
CA ASP A 28 -4.44 -6.02 -5.30
C ASP A 28 -4.39 -4.97 -4.18
N ILE A 29 -3.30 -4.94 -3.42
CA ILE A 29 -3.15 -4.07 -2.24
C ILE A 29 -1.82 -3.32 -2.31
N VAL A 30 -1.88 -1.99 -2.21
CA VAL A 30 -0.70 -1.15 -1.98
C VAL A 30 -0.52 -0.96 -0.47
N ASN A 31 0.43 -1.68 0.11
CA ASN A 31 0.73 -1.63 1.54
C ASN A 31 1.88 -0.66 1.85
N ILE A 32 1.57 0.42 2.58
CA ILE A 32 2.43 1.61 2.70
C ILE A 32 3.19 1.61 4.03
N PHE A 33 4.52 1.63 3.94
CA PHE A 33 5.47 1.79 5.07
C PHE A 33 6.28 3.09 4.99
N ARG A 34 5.83 4.07 4.19
CA ARG A 34 6.47 5.38 4.04
C ARG A 34 5.81 6.40 4.96
N ARG A 35 6.57 7.40 5.39
CA ARG A 35 6.04 8.47 6.26
C ARG A 35 4.82 9.18 5.63
N PRO A 36 3.86 9.68 6.44
CA PRO A 36 2.62 10.28 5.97
C PRO A 36 2.77 11.31 4.86
N GLU A 37 3.82 12.16 4.89
CA GLU A 37 4.02 13.22 3.91
C GLU A 37 4.24 12.71 2.46
N TYR A 38 4.59 11.44 2.28
CA TYR A 38 4.73 10.82 0.96
C TYR A 38 3.47 10.06 0.51
N VAL A 39 2.50 9.84 1.40
CA VAL A 39 1.26 9.10 1.09
C VAL A 39 0.49 9.71 -0.09
N PRO A 40 0.37 11.04 -0.25
CA PRO A 40 -0.35 11.61 -1.38
C PRO A 40 0.16 11.12 -2.74
N GLY A 41 1.48 11.11 -2.97
CA GLY A 41 2.05 10.64 -4.23
C GLY A 41 1.95 9.12 -4.42
N ILE A 42 1.96 8.35 -3.33
CA ILE A 42 1.76 6.90 -3.39
C ILE A 42 0.30 6.57 -3.75
N VAL A 43 -0.67 7.32 -3.23
CA VAL A 43 -2.08 7.18 -3.60
C VAL A 43 -2.28 7.49 -5.08
N ASP A 44 -1.68 8.56 -5.60
CA ASP A 44 -1.79 8.93 -7.01
C ASP A 44 -1.23 7.79 -7.91
N ALA A 45 -0.10 7.19 -7.51
CA ALA A 45 0.47 6.05 -8.20
C ALA A 45 -0.41 4.79 -8.08
N ALA A 46 -1.02 4.53 -6.92
CA ALA A 46 -1.93 3.40 -6.70
C ALA A 46 -3.18 3.47 -7.59
N ILE A 47 -3.76 4.68 -7.73
CA ILE A 47 -4.87 4.95 -8.64
C ILE A 47 -4.44 4.70 -10.09
N ALA A 48 -3.26 5.21 -10.49
CA ALA A 48 -2.77 5.07 -11.86
C ALA A 48 -2.57 3.60 -12.28
N VAL A 49 -2.10 2.74 -11.37
CA VAL A 49 -1.95 1.30 -11.62
C VAL A 49 -3.22 0.50 -11.38
N LYS A 50 -4.34 1.16 -11.06
CA LYS A 50 -5.65 0.54 -10.77
C LYS A 50 -5.56 -0.51 -9.68
N ALA A 51 -4.86 -0.19 -8.60
CA ALA A 51 -4.85 -1.04 -7.42
C ALA A 51 -6.28 -1.22 -6.89
N ARG A 52 -6.58 -2.34 -6.23
CA ARG A 52 -7.92 -2.55 -5.64
C ARG A 52 -8.07 -1.88 -4.28
N ALA A 53 -6.98 -1.86 -3.51
CA ALA A 53 -6.97 -1.27 -2.18
C ALA A 53 -5.64 -0.55 -1.86
N ILE A 54 -5.73 0.42 -0.96
CA ILE A 54 -4.57 0.99 -0.26
C ILE A 54 -4.65 0.66 1.23
N TRP A 55 -3.50 0.40 1.83
CA TRP A 55 -3.36 0.11 3.24
C TRP A 55 -2.26 0.99 3.84
N MET A 56 -2.65 2.00 4.63
CA MET A 56 -1.71 2.83 5.38
C MET A 56 -1.44 2.16 6.72
N GLN A 57 -0.20 1.70 6.94
CA GLN A 57 0.17 1.03 8.20
C GLN A 57 0.05 1.98 9.41
N LEU A 58 0.22 1.42 10.62
CA LEU A 58 0.22 2.17 11.87
C LEU A 58 1.12 3.42 11.81
N GLY A 59 0.58 4.56 12.22
CA GLY A 59 1.25 5.86 12.22
C GLY A 59 1.36 6.53 10.84
N ILE A 60 0.71 5.98 9.80
CA ILE A 60 0.82 6.45 8.40
C ILE A 60 -0.49 7.05 7.87
N ALA A 61 -1.52 7.20 8.71
CA ALA A 61 -2.82 7.73 8.31
C ALA A 61 -2.73 9.08 7.59
N HIS A 62 -3.50 9.25 6.53
CA HIS A 62 -3.58 10.51 5.78
C HIS A 62 -4.99 10.70 5.19
N ALA A 63 -5.84 11.44 5.90
CA ALA A 63 -7.27 11.56 5.60
C ALA A 63 -7.58 12.09 4.19
N GLU A 64 -6.87 13.12 3.71
CA GLU A 64 -7.12 13.69 2.38
C GLU A 64 -6.78 12.70 1.25
N ALA A 65 -5.63 12.03 1.35
CA ALA A 65 -5.21 11.02 0.40
C ALA A 65 -6.15 9.80 0.43
N ALA A 66 -6.63 9.40 1.60
CA ALA A 66 -7.65 8.36 1.74
C ALA A 66 -8.95 8.72 1.02
N ARG A 67 -9.43 9.96 1.16
CA ARG A 67 -10.61 10.44 0.42
C ARG A 67 -10.39 10.36 -1.09
N ARG A 68 -9.26 10.85 -1.61
CA ARG A 68 -8.92 10.76 -3.04
C ARG A 68 -8.89 9.31 -3.55
N ALA A 69 -8.35 8.38 -2.77
CA ALA A 69 -8.34 6.97 -3.12
C ALA A 69 -9.75 6.37 -3.15
N SER A 70 -10.58 6.67 -2.16
CA SER A 70 -11.97 6.22 -2.10
C SER A 70 -12.80 6.80 -3.25
N ASP A 71 -12.63 8.08 -3.58
CA ASP A 71 -13.31 8.75 -4.70
C ASP A 71 -12.93 8.12 -6.05
N ALA A 72 -11.70 7.59 -6.16
CA ALA A 72 -11.22 6.83 -7.31
C ALA A 72 -11.64 5.34 -7.30
N GLY A 73 -12.39 4.90 -6.29
CA GLY A 73 -12.94 3.54 -6.17
C GLY A 73 -12.04 2.51 -5.49
N LEU A 74 -10.95 2.93 -4.85
CA LEU A 74 -10.08 2.02 -4.09
C LEU A 74 -10.66 1.79 -2.70
N GLN A 75 -10.53 0.56 -2.19
CA GLN A 75 -10.75 0.31 -0.76
C GLN A 75 -9.62 0.93 0.06
N VAL A 76 -9.94 1.49 1.21
CA VAL A 76 -8.97 2.23 2.03
C VAL A 76 -8.97 1.70 3.46
N VAL A 77 -7.78 1.35 3.93
CA VAL A 77 -7.51 1.07 5.35
C VAL A 77 -6.46 2.06 5.84
N MET A 78 -6.71 2.68 7.00
CA MET A 78 -5.80 3.65 7.62
C MET A 78 -5.48 3.24 9.05
N ASP A 79 -4.22 3.46 9.45
CA ASP A 79 -3.74 3.29 10.82
C ASP A 79 -3.95 1.88 11.39
N GLU A 80 -3.79 0.87 10.55
CA GLU A 80 -3.91 -0.53 10.96
C GLU A 80 -2.70 -1.33 10.49
N CYS A 81 -2.28 -2.34 11.26
CA CYS A 81 -1.22 -3.24 10.83
C CYS A 81 -1.80 -4.47 10.15
N ILE A 82 -1.35 -4.77 8.93
CA ILE A 82 -1.90 -5.89 8.15
C ILE A 82 -1.63 -7.24 8.82
N MET A 83 -0.49 -7.38 9.51
CA MET A 83 -0.16 -8.61 10.25
C MET A 83 -1.09 -8.79 11.46
N VAL A 84 -1.36 -7.71 12.19
CA VAL A 84 -2.23 -7.74 13.37
C VAL A 84 -3.67 -8.06 12.95
N GLU A 85 -4.19 -7.38 11.93
CA GLU A 85 -5.54 -7.63 11.44
C GLU A 85 -5.68 -9.02 10.82
N HIS A 86 -4.70 -9.48 10.06
CA HIS A 86 -4.69 -10.86 9.55
C HIS A 86 -4.72 -11.88 10.70
N SER A 87 -3.89 -11.68 11.73
CA SER A 87 -3.88 -12.56 12.91
C SER A 87 -5.24 -12.55 13.64
N ARG A 88 -5.80 -11.36 13.88
CA ARG A 88 -7.10 -11.18 14.53
C ARG A 88 -8.21 -11.89 13.77
N LEU A 89 -8.25 -11.78 12.44
CA LEU A 89 -9.29 -12.38 11.61
C LEU A 89 -9.13 -13.88 11.42
N MET A 90 -7.89 -14.40 11.37
CA MET A 90 -7.63 -15.81 11.09
C MET A 90 -7.63 -16.71 12.33
N PHE A 91 -7.44 -16.14 13.52
CA PHE A 91 -7.34 -16.90 14.78
C PHE A 91 -8.46 -16.59 15.78
N GLN A 92 -9.53 -15.92 15.35
CA GLN A 92 -10.78 -15.73 16.11
C GLN A 92 -11.95 -16.61 15.61
N ALA A 93 -11.66 -17.75 14.97
CA ALA A 93 -12.67 -18.76 14.59
C ALA A 93 -12.68 -19.94 15.58
#